data_AF-A0A0B2SE62-F1
#
_entry.id   AF-A0A0B2SE62-F1
#
_cell.length_a   1.000
_cell.length_b   1.000
_cell.length_c   1.000
_cell.angle_alpha   90.00
_cell.angle_beta   90.00
_cell.angle_gamma   90.00
#
_symmetry.space_group_name_H-M   'P 1'
#
loop_
_entity.id
_entity.type
_entity.pdbx_description
1 polymer ?
#
loop_
_entity_poly.entity_id
_entity_poly.type
_entity_poly.pdbx_seq_one_letter_code
_entity_poly.pdbx_strand_id
1 'polypeptide(L)'
;MLESIDLSLPRKSKQRVNVEQHCLARNIVNIIACEGKERVERHELLGKWKSRLTIAGFRQYPLGSYVNFVIKSLLRWYPEHYNLVEKDGAMLVGWKDRNLISASAWH
;
A
#
# COMPACT_ATOMS: atom_id res chain seq x y z
N MET A 1 -2.11 -0.57 -9.40
CA MET A 1 -3.17 0.22 -8.75
C MET A 1 -4.20 0.73 -9.76
N LEU A 2 -3.83 1.49 -10.81
CA LEU A 2 -4.81 1.83 -11.86
C LEU A 2 -5.43 0.59 -12.54
N GLU A 3 -4.59 -0.40 -12.90
CA GLU A 3 -5.07 -1.68 -13.45
C GLU A 3 -6.06 -2.42 -12.53
N SER A 4 -5.91 -2.28 -11.19
CA SER A 4 -6.81 -2.95 -10.26
C SER A 4 -8.16 -2.25 -10.16
N ILE A 5 -8.19 -0.92 -10.34
CA ILE A 5 -9.43 -0.13 -10.45
C ILE A 5 -10.14 -0.44 -11.77
N ASP A 6 -9.40 -0.59 -12.86
CA ASP A 6 -9.95 -0.97 -14.17
C ASP A 6 -10.75 -2.27 -14.14
N LEU A 7 -10.29 -3.25 -13.37
CA LEU A 7 -10.96 -4.54 -13.21
C LEU A 7 -12.08 -4.52 -12.16
N SER A 8 -12.05 -3.58 -11.23
CA SER A 8 -13.01 -3.52 -10.12
C SER A 8 -14.22 -2.64 -10.42
N LEU A 9 -14.09 -1.62 -11.27
CA LEU A 9 -15.13 -0.61 -11.52
C LEU A 9 -15.31 -0.27 -13.01
N PRO A 10 -16.56 -0.13 -13.50
CA PRO A 10 -16.83 0.32 -14.86
C PRO A 10 -16.25 1.71 -15.16
N ARG A 11 -15.81 1.96 -16.40
CA ARG A 11 -15.22 3.25 -16.82
C ARG A 11 -16.10 4.48 -16.56
N LYS A 12 -17.42 4.33 -16.61
CA LYS A 12 -18.38 5.42 -16.37
C LYS A 12 -18.79 5.57 -14.90
N SER A 13 -18.21 4.79 -13.98
CA SER A 13 -18.50 4.89 -12.56
C SER A 13 -18.00 6.22 -12.00
N LYS A 14 -18.89 6.98 -11.36
CA LYS A 14 -18.51 8.22 -10.63
C LYS A 14 -17.53 7.92 -9.51
N GLN A 15 -17.69 6.77 -8.83
CA GLN A 15 -16.80 6.32 -7.77
C GLN A 15 -15.38 6.11 -8.31
N ARG A 16 -15.25 5.49 -9.49
CA ARG A 16 -13.95 5.32 -10.16
C ARG A 16 -13.29 6.66 -10.46
N VAL A 17 -14.02 7.57 -11.12
CA VAL A 17 -13.49 8.90 -11.48
C VAL A 17 -13.02 9.65 -10.23
N ASN A 18 -13.80 9.59 -9.14
CA ASN A 18 -13.43 10.23 -7.89
C ASN A 18 -12.13 9.66 -7.29
N VAL A 19 -11.96 8.34 -7.26
CA VAL A 19 -10.73 7.71 -6.74
C VAL A 19 -9.53 8.04 -7.62
N GLU A 20 -9.67 7.95 -8.93
CA GLU A 20 -8.58 8.25 -9.88
C GLU A 20 -8.17 9.72 -9.80
N GLN A 21 -9.11 10.66 -9.76
CA GLN A 21 -8.80 12.09 -9.75
C GLN A 21 -8.33 12.59 -8.38
N HIS A 22 -9.02 12.23 -7.30
CA HIS A 22 -8.79 12.87 -6.00
C HIS A 22 -7.78 12.14 -5.12
N CYS A 23 -7.55 10.85 -5.36
CA CYS A 23 -6.53 10.09 -4.65
C CYS A 23 -5.27 9.95 -5.52
N LEU A 24 -5.39 9.27 -6.67
CA LEU A 24 -4.22 8.86 -7.45
C LEU A 24 -3.57 10.01 -8.21
N ALA A 25 -4.35 10.79 -8.97
CA ALA A 25 -3.80 11.88 -9.78
C ALA A 25 -3.13 12.94 -8.89
N ARG A 26 -3.73 13.25 -7.73
CA ARG A 26 -3.12 14.17 -6.75
C ARG A 26 -1.76 13.67 -6.26
N ASN A 27 -1.64 12.39 -5.91
CA ASN A 27 -0.35 11.83 -5.48
C ASN A 27 0.67 11.84 -6.63
N ILE A 28 0.26 11.45 -7.84
CA ILE A 28 1.13 11.43 -9.03
C ILE A 28 1.68 12.84 -9.31
N VAL A 29 0.80 13.86 -9.31
CA VAL A 29 1.20 15.25 -9.54
C VAL A 29 2.19 15.71 -8.47
N ASN A 30 1.92 15.43 -7.19
CA ASN A 30 2.83 15.85 -6.12
C ASN A 30 4.21 15.16 -6.24
N ILE A 31 4.25 13.88 -6.64
CA ILE A 31 5.50 13.14 -6.79
C ILE A 31 6.34 13.66 -7.98
N ILE A 32 5.69 14.00 -9.10
CA ILE A 32 6.38 14.37 -10.35
C ILE A 32 6.68 15.87 -10.45
N ALA A 33 5.73 16.73 -10.07
CA ALA A 33 5.79 18.16 -10.37
C ALA A 33 6.25 19.04 -9.20
N CYS A 34 6.19 18.54 -7.96
CA CYS A 34 6.63 19.28 -6.79
C CYS A 34 8.06 18.88 -6.39
N GLU A 35 8.82 19.83 -5.86
CA GLU A 35 10.18 19.60 -5.37
C GLU A 35 10.41 20.18 -3.97
N GLY A 36 11.53 19.82 -3.34
CA GLY A 36 11.91 20.37 -2.05
C GLY A 36 10.82 20.21 -0.98
N LYS A 37 10.42 21.31 -0.33
CA LYS A 37 9.37 21.30 0.71
C LYS A 37 7.96 21.11 0.15
N GLU A 38 7.74 21.38 -1.14
CA GLU A 38 6.42 21.26 -1.78
C GLU A 38 6.09 19.81 -2.15
N ARG A 39 7.11 18.95 -2.30
CA ARG A 39 6.91 17.51 -2.44
C ARG A 39 6.65 16.87 -1.08
N VAL A 40 5.38 16.60 -0.83
CA VAL A 40 4.85 16.01 0.41
C VAL A 40 4.86 14.48 0.32
N GLU A 41 4.43 13.91 -0.80
CA GLU A 41 4.39 12.47 -1.03
C GLU A 41 5.80 11.93 -1.26
N ARG A 42 6.30 11.17 -0.29
CA ARG A 42 7.67 10.63 -0.26
C ARG A 42 7.66 9.17 0.17
N HIS A 43 6.99 8.33 -0.60
CA HIS A 43 6.93 6.90 -0.32
C HIS A 43 8.34 6.30 -0.31
N GLU A 44 8.63 5.55 0.74
CA GLU A 44 9.89 4.84 0.92
C GLU A 44 9.61 3.35 1.10
N LEU A 45 10.58 2.51 0.73
CA LEU A 45 10.46 1.07 0.90
C LEU A 45 10.39 0.69 2.38
N LEU A 46 9.74 -0.45 2.67
CA LEU A 46 9.61 -0.99 4.04
C LEU A 46 10.96 -1.04 4.78
N GLY A 47 12.06 -1.42 4.10
CA GLY A 47 13.38 -1.50 4.73
C GLY A 47 13.87 -0.15 5.29
N LYS A 48 13.55 0.97 4.63
CA LYS A 48 13.89 2.30 5.13
C LYS A 48 13.05 2.66 6.36
N TRP A 49 11.75 2.39 6.33
CA TRP A 49 10.88 2.58 7.50
C TRP A 49 11.32 1.73 8.69
N LYS A 50 11.68 0.47 8.43
CA LYS A 50 12.23 -0.44 9.44
C LYS A 50 13.47 0.15 10.10
N SER A 51 14.43 0.63 9.30
CA SER A 51 15.64 1.29 9.80
C SER A 51 15.32 2.54 10.64
N ARG A 52 14.44 3.43 10.15
CA ARG A 52 14.06 4.65 10.88
C ARG A 52 13.43 4.34 12.24
N LEU A 53 12.51 3.39 12.30
CA LEU A 53 11.82 3.02 13.53
C LEU A 53 12.78 2.34 14.52
N THR A 54 13.66 1.46 14.05
CA THR A 54 14.70 0.85 14.90
C THR A 54 15.68 1.89 15.44
N ILE A 55 16.11 2.87 14.63
CA ILE A 55 16.97 3.96 15.09
C ILE A 55 16.27 4.82 16.16
N ALA A 56 14.96 5.00 16.04
CA ALA A 56 14.14 5.67 17.05
C ALA A 56 13.90 4.82 18.32
N GLY A 57 14.46 3.62 18.41
CA GLY A 57 14.37 2.74 19.57
C GLY A 57 13.22 1.74 19.57
N PHE A 58 12.37 1.76 18.54
CA PHE A 58 11.25 0.82 18.42
C PHE A 58 11.72 -0.57 18.03
N ARG A 59 11.02 -1.59 18.56
CA ARG A 59 11.24 -2.98 18.22
C ARG A 59 10.06 -3.52 17.44
N GLN A 60 10.35 -4.15 16.31
CA GLN A 60 9.32 -4.71 15.46
C GLN A 60 8.63 -5.88 16.16
N TYR A 61 7.29 -5.90 16.10
CA TYR A 61 6.46 -6.98 16.61
C TYR A 61 5.82 -7.73 15.43
N PRO A 62 5.87 -9.07 15.39
CA PRO A 62 5.28 -9.83 14.30
C PRO A 62 3.75 -9.71 14.31
N LEU A 63 3.15 -9.55 13.13
CA LEU A 63 1.69 -9.59 12.99
C LEU A 63 1.19 -11.01 13.30
N GLY A 64 0.14 -11.11 14.11
CA GLY A 64 -0.43 -12.39 14.49
C GLY A 64 -1.01 -13.15 13.28
N SER A 65 -0.87 -14.48 13.29
CA SER A 65 -1.37 -15.37 12.22
C SER A 65 -2.86 -15.17 11.91
N TYR A 66 -3.66 -14.84 12.93
CA TYR A 66 -5.07 -14.51 12.77
C TYR A 66 -5.31 -13.28 11.88
N VAL A 67 -4.53 -12.21 12.07
CA VAL A 67 -4.63 -10.98 11.27
C VAL A 67 -4.35 -11.30 9.80
N ASN A 68 -3.30 -12.08 9.55
CA ASN A 68 -2.93 -12.49 8.19
C ASN A 68 -4.04 -13.34 7.55
N PHE A 69 -4.67 -14.23 8.31
CA PHE A 69 -5.81 -15.03 7.83
C PHE A 69 -7.01 -14.16 7.46
N VAL A 70 -7.39 -13.20 8.31
CA VAL A 70 -8.51 -12.29 8.05
C VAL A 70 -8.26 -11.50 6.77
N ILE A 71 -7.06 -10.97 6.59
CA ILE A 71 -6.72 -10.15 5.41
C ILE A 71 -6.65 -11.00 4.15
N LYS A 72 -6.05 -12.20 4.19
CA LYS A 72 -6.10 -13.15 3.06
C LYS A 72 -7.54 -13.50 2.68
N SER A 73 -8.41 -13.68 3.67
CA SER A 73 -9.82 -14.02 3.45
C SER A 73 -10.59 -12.85 2.82
N LEU A 74 -10.30 -11.61 3.24
CA LEU A 74 -10.88 -10.41 2.65
C LEU A 74 -10.43 -10.22 1.19
N LEU A 75 -9.15 -10.46 0.90
CA LEU A 75 -8.60 -10.31 -0.46
C LEU A 75 -9.24 -11.27 -1.48
N ARG A 76 -9.82 -12.40 -1.06
CA ARG A 76 -10.56 -13.31 -1.95
C ARG A 76 -11.80 -12.69 -2.58
N TRP A 77 -12.33 -11.62 -2.00
CA TRP A 77 -13.47 -10.88 -2.55
C TRP A 77 -13.08 -9.85 -3.61
N TYR A 78 -11.78 -9.64 -3.83
CA TYR A 78 -11.23 -8.71 -4.81
C TYR A 78 -10.72 -9.46 -6.05
N PRO A 79 -10.45 -8.78 -7.17
CA PRO A 79 -9.94 -9.41 -8.39
C PRO A 79 -8.66 -10.24 -8.15
N GLU A 80 -8.51 -11.32 -8.93
CA GLU A 80 -7.53 -12.42 -8.71
C GLU A 80 -6.06 -12.00 -8.57
N HIS A 81 -5.69 -10.78 -8.96
CA HIS A 81 -4.29 -10.35 -8.98
C HIS A 81 -3.81 -9.75 -7.66
N TYR A 82 -4.66 -9.62 -6.64
CA TYR A 82 -4.19 -9.23 -5.31
C TYR A 82 -3.46 -10.39 -4.62
N ASN A 83 -2.34 -10.10 -3.98
CA ASN A 83 -1.61 -11.07 -3.16
C ASN A 83 -1.21 -10.48 -1.81
N LEU A 84 -0.85 -11.39 -0.90
CA LEU A 84 -0.38 -11.07 0.43
C LEU A 84 0.88 -11.85 0.76
N VAL A 85 1.96 -11.14 1.04
CA VAL A 85 3.26 -11.73 1.37
C VAL A 85 3.68 -11.28 2.76
N GLU A 86 4.09 -12.22 3.60
CA GLU A 86 4.75 -11.91 4.86
C GLU A 86 6.25 -11.82 4.63
N LYS A 87 6.84 -10.67 4.95
CA LYS A 87 8.27 -10.41 4.75
C LYS A 87 8.80 -9.49 5.85
N ASP A 88 9.96 -9.83 6.39
CA ASP A 88 10.68 -9.01 7.38
C ASP A 88 9.84 -8.64 8.61
N GLY A 89 8.92 -9.50 9.06
CA GLY A 89 8.02 -9.26 10.20
C GLY A 89 6.87 -8.28 9.89
N ALA A 90 6.66 -7.97 8.61
CA ALA A 90 5.59 -7.13 8.11
C ALA A 90 4.77 -7.89 7.07
N MET A 91 3.61 -7.35 6.75
CA MET A 91 2.71 -7.88 5.73
C MET A 91 2.67 -6.93 4.54
N LEU A 92 2.82 -7.47 3.35
CA LEU A 92 2.86 -6.75 2.08
C LEU A 92 1.63 -7.13 1.26
N VAL A 93 0.79 -6.15 0.95
CA VAL A 93 -0.31 -6.29 0.00
C VAL A 93 0.21 -5.89 -1.37
N GLY A 94 0.10 -6.79 -2.34
CA GLY A 94 0.57 -6.59 -3.70
C GLY A 94 -0.52 -6.76 -4.75
N TRP A 95 -0.20 -6.32 -5.96
CA TRP A 95 -0.95 -6.54 -7.19
C TRP A 95 -0.02 -7.12 -8.25
N LYS A 96 -0.31 -8.33 -8.74
CA LYS A 96 0.63 -9.14 -9.54
C LYS A 96 1.98 -9.20 -8.81
N ASP A 97 3.10 -9.01 -9.49
CA ASP A 97 4.43 -9.08 -8.88
C ASP A 97 4.87 -7.79 -8.16
N ARG A 98 3.94 -6.85 -7.90
CA ARG A 98 4.27 -5.53 -7.32
C ARG A 98 3.66 -5.35 -5.92
N ASN A 99 4.51 -5.13 -4.93
CA ASN A 99 4.09 -4.73 -3.59
C ASN A 99 3.57 -3.28 -3.61
N LEU A 100 2.38 -3.03 -3.07
CA LEU A 100 1.74 -1.72 -3.05
C LEU A 100 1.74 -1.10 -1.64
N ILE A 101 1.39 -1.89 -0.63
CA ILE A 101 1.20 -1.41 0.74
C ILE A 101 1.93 -2.36 1.70
N SER A 102 2.60 -1.79 2.71
CA SER A 102 3.19 -2.55 3.82
C SER A 102 2.52 -2.20 5.14
N ALA A 103 2.18 -3.21 5.94
CA ALA A 103 1.71 -3.05 7.32
C ALA A 103 2.70 -3.71 8.29
N SER A 104 3.07 -3.02 9.37
CA SER A 104 4.02 -3.50 10.38
C SER A 104 3.62 -3.01 11.77
N ALA A 105 3.93 -3.78 12.81
CA ALA A 105 3.66 -3.44 14.21
C ALA A 105 4.97 -3.23 14.99
N TRP A 106 4.93 -2.35 15.98
CA TRP A 106 6.11 -1.87 16.72
C TRP A 106 5.75 -1.59 18.18
N HIS A 107 6.68 -1.82 19.11
CA HIS A 107 6.59 -1.50 20.55
C HIS A 107 7.87 -0.85 21.06
#